data_AF-A0A5K7ZAG9-F1
#
_entry.id   AF-A0A5K7ZAG9-F1
#
_cell.length_a   1.000
_cell.length_b   1.000
_cell.length_c   1.000
_cell.angle_alpha   90.00
_cell.angle_beta   90.00
_cell.angle_gamma   90.00
#
_symmetry.space_group_name_H-M   'P 1'
#
loop_
_entity.id
_entity.type
_entity.pdbx_description
1 polymer ?
#
loop_
_entity_poly.entity_id
_entity_poly.type
_entity_poly.pdbx_seq_one_letter_code
_entity_poly.pdbx_strand_id
1 'polypeptide(L)'
;MCKKRVLLRFLSILFVVAFFSGCAGMAAKPTESNFQAPVVTLDNMEVAHAFGYWYFSNKVEPTKGKPDNVGAPLDLAFTFNVENPNPFPVQMESLKFSVLFEEFELNTVSTHATQWIPPGMTNQVLVHAHFDVRQSLLSLLVTGGFKLKEKGTNAWAALEKWWTGIPNYEVPVTVSGGAAVFKADSLVKVSTFEATFP
;
A
#
# COMPACT_ATOMS: atom_id res chain seq x y z
N MET A 1 18.41 41.05 -53.10
CA MET A 1 18.33 40.93 -51.63
C MET A 1 16.99 40.39 -51.10
N CYS A 2 15.88 40.45 -51.86
CA CYS A 2 14.56 39.98 -51.39
C CYS A 2 14.44 38.44 -51.22
N LYS A 3 15.00 37.64 -52.14
CA LYS A 3 14.88 36.17 -52.13
C LYS A 3 15.53 35.48 -50.91
N LYS A 4 16.68 35.96 -50.42
CA LYS A 4 17.35 35.42 -49.23
C LYS A 4 16.55 35.68 -47.94
N ARG A 5 15.84 36.81 -47.85
CA ARG A 5 14.98 37.14 -46.70
C ARG A 5 13.70 36.30 -46.67
N VAL A 6 13.15 35.96 -47.84
CA VAL A 6 11.98 35.06 -47.95
C VAL A 6 12.36 33.63 -47.56
N LEU A 7 13.49 33.12 -48.05
CA LEU A 7 13.98 31.78 -47.70
C LEU A 7 14.27 31.63 -46.19
N LEU A 8 14.88 32.65 -45.59
CA LEU A 8 15.17 32.67 -44.15
C LEU A 8 13.90 32.67 -43.30
N ARG A 9 12.85 33.40 -43.73
CA ARG A 9 11.54 33.40 -43.04
C ARG A 9 10.85 32.04 -43.12
N PHE A 10 10.91 31.36 -44.27
CA PHE A 10 10.37 30.00 -44.40
C PHE A 10 11.10 29.00 -43.51
N LEU A 11 12.43 29.08 -43.45
CA LEU A 11 13.23 28.20 -42.60
C LEU A 11 12.94 28.42 -41.11
N SER A 12 12.79 29.67 -40.67
CA SER A 12 12.42 30.00 -39.29
C SER A 12 11.02 29.48 -38.91
N ILE A 13 10.04 29.56 -39.83
CA ILE A 13 8.70 29.01 -39.59
C ILE A 13 8.76 27.47 -39.48
N LEU A 14 9.53 26.81 -40.35
CA LEU A 14 9.70 25.36 -40.31
C LEU A 14 10.34 24.88 -38.99
N PHE A 15 11.34 25.61 -38.49
CA PHE A 15 11.98 25.33 -37.20
C PHE A 15 11.04 25.53 -36.02
N VAL A 16 10.19 26.57 -36.06
CA VAL A 16 9.17 26.79 -35.01
C VAL A 16 8.14 25.67 -35.01
N VAL A 17 7.65 25.25 -36.18
CA VAL A 17 6.71 24.12 -36.30
C VAL A 17 7.36 22.82 -35.81
N ALA A 18 8.62 22.56 -36.17
CA ALA A 18 9.36 21.40 -35.71
C ALA A 18 9.59 21.40 -34.18
N PHE A 19 9.84 22.57 -33.58
CA PHE A 19 9.99 22.73 -32.13
C PHE A 19 8.66 22.50 -31.39
N PHE A 20 7.53 22.96 -31.94
CA PHE A 20 6.21 22.69 -31.36
C PHE A 20 5.78 21.22 -31.50
N SER A 21 6.21 20.51 -32.55
CA SER A 21 5.99 19.07 -32.66
C SER A 21 6.91 18.21 -31.77
N GLY A 22 8.00 18.77 -31.24
CA GLY A 22 8.98 18.03 -30.44
C GLY A 22 8.65 17.89 -28.95
N CYS A 23 7.92 18.84 -28.36
CA CYS A 23 7.56 18.82 -26.92
C CYS A 23 6.14 18.34 -26.64
N ALA A 24 5.30 18.23 -27.67
CA ALA A 24 3.96 17.65 -27.59
C ALA A 24 3.94 16.28 -28.27
N GLY A 25 4.87 15.40 -27.86
CA GLY A 25 4.75 13.97 -28.16
C GLY A 25 3.35 13.51 -27.74
N MET A 26 2.63 12.91 -28.68
CA MET A 26 1.23 12.50 -28.58
C MET A 26 1.02 11.51 -27.43
N ALA A 27 0.99 11.98 -26.19
CA ALA A 27 0.56 11.16 -25.07
C ALA A 27 -0.86 10.69 -25.39
N ALA A 28 -1.02 9.38 -25.56
CA ALA A 28 -2.32 8.82 -25.90
C ALA A 28 -3.31 9.24 -24.81
N LYS A 29 -4.39 9.92 -25.20
CA LYS A 29 -5.39 10.36 -24.24
C LYS A 29 -6.05 9.11 -23.62
N PRO A 30 -6.25 9.06 -22.29
CA PRO A 30 -6.95 7.95 -21.66
C PRO A 30 -8.39 7.86 -22.16
N THR A 31 -8.84 6.64 -22.44
CA THR A 31 -10.20 6.25 -22.80
C THR A 31 -10.58 4.99 -22.03
N GLU A 32 -11.88 4.72 -21.85
CA GLU A 32 -12.34 3.51 -21.17
C GLU A 32 -11.79 2.21 -21.78
N SER A 33 -11.55 2.21 -23.09
CA SER A 33 -11.03 1.06 -23.84
C SER A 33 -9.52 0.86 -23.73
N ASN A 34 -8.75 1.90 -23.42
CA ASN A 34 -7.29 1.83 -23.35
C ASN A 34 -6.73 1.95 -21.93
N PHE A 35 -7.55 2.36 -20.94
CA PHE A 35 -7.13 2.47 -19.56
C PHE A 35 -7.12 1.10 -18.87
N GLN A 36 -5.92 0.55 -18.75
CA GLN A 36 -5.64 -0.67 -18.01
C GLN A 36 -5.41 -0.33 -16.53
N ALA A 37 -5.95 -1.15 -15.64
CA ALA A 37 -5.72 -1.00 -14.21
C ALA A 37 -4.23 -1.25 -13.91
N PRO A 38 -3.52 -0.32 -13.22
CA PRO A 38 -2.15 -0.54 -12.77
C PRO A 38 -2.00 -1.82 -11.92
N VAL A 39 -0.85 -2.47 -11.93
CA VAL A 39 -0.62 -3.70 -11.18
C VAL A 39 -0.02 -3.36 -9.82
N VAL A 40 -0.58 -3.91 -8.74
CA VAL A 40 -0.06 -3.74 -7.38
C VAL A 40 0.46 -5.08 -6.87
N THR A 41 1.71 -5.11 -6.43
CA THR A 41 2.36 -6.30 -5.85
C THR A 41 3.04 -5.93 -4.55
N LEU A 42 3.05 -6.84 -3.58
CA LEU A 42 3.85 -6.68 -2.37
C LEU A 42 5.31 -6.98 -2.73
N ASP A 43 6.19 -6.00 -2.50
CA ASP A 43 7.64 -6.14 -2.69
C ASP A 43 8.27 -6.78 -1.46
N ASN A 44 8.04 -6.18 -0.30
CA ASN A 44 8.50 -6.68 0.98
C ASN A 44 7.58 -6.29 2.13
N MET A 45 7.76 -6.96 3.27
CA MET A 45 7.28 -6.51 4.57
C MET A 45 8.48 -6.43 5.52
N GLU A 46 8.54 -5.35 6.30
CA GLU A 46 9.55 -5.12 7.30
C GLU A 46 8.92 -4.99 8.68
N VAL A 47 9.62 -5.48 9.69
CA VAL A 47 9.30 -5.22 11.09
C VAL A 47 9.89 -3.86 11.47
N ALA A 48 9.11 -2.80 11.26
CA ALA A 48 9.55 -1.43 11.51
C ALA A 48 9.83 -1.19 12.99
N HIS A 49 8.95 -1.67 13.88
CA HIS A 49 9.18 -1.66 15.32
C HIS A 49 8.51 -2.87 15.97
N ALA A 50 9.22 -3.56 16.87
CA ALA A 50 8.65 -4.62 17.69
C ALA A 50 9.06 -4.43 19.15
N PHE A 51 8.06 -4.44 20.03
CA PHE A 51 8.27 -4.56 21.46
C PHE A 51 8.12 -6.04 21.82
N GLY A 52 8.88 -6.52 22.82
CA GLY A 52 8.74 -7.89 23.32
C GLY A 52 7.29 -8.18 23.76
N TYR A 53 6.94 -9.43 24.01
CA TYR A 53 5.56 -9.79 24.34
C TYR A 53 5.18 -9.42 25.78
N TRP A 54 4.22 -8.49 25.94
CA TRP A 54 3.62 -8.14 27.23
C TRP A 54 2.20 -7.59 27.08
N TYR A 55 1.41 -7.73 28.15
CA TYR A 55 0.09 -7.15 28.30
C TYR A 55 -0.14 -6.75 29.76
N PHE A 56 -0.59 -5.53 30.00
CA PHE A 56 -1.04 -5.06 31.30
C PHE A 56 -2.54 -4.82 31.26
N SER A 57 -3.26 -5.41 32.21
CA SER A 57 -4.67 -5.04 32.42
C SER A 57 -4.76 -3.71 33.16
N ASN A 58 -5.91 -3.04 33.05
CA ASN A 58 -6.21 -1.84 33.83
C ASN A 58 -6.28 -2.05 35.35
N LYS A 59 -6.07 -3.28 35.84
CA LYS A 59 -5.95 -3.62 37.27
C LYS A 59 -4.51 -3.54 37.78
N VAL A 60 -3.53 -3.40 36.88
CA VAL A 60 -2.11 -3.28 37.23
C VAL A 60 -1.77 -1.80 37.33
N GLU A 61 -1.23 -1.37 38.46
CA GLU A 61 -0.82 0.01 38.68
C GLU A 61 0.53 0.29 37.99
N PRO A 62 0.60 1.20 37.01
CA PRO A 62 1.86 1.55 36.38
C PRO A 62 2.69 2.46 37.29
N THR A 63 4.02 2.42 37.15
CA THR A 63 4.92 3.32 37.87
C THR A 63 4.61 4.81 37.60
N LYS A 64 4.05 5.13 36.42
CA LYS A 64 3.62 6.49 36.06
C LYS A 64 2.44 6.44 35.10
N GLY A 65 1.52 7.38 35.24
CA GLY A 65 0.34 7.51 34.39
C GLY A 65 -0.92 6.92 35.01
N LYS A 66 -1.91 6.60 34.17
CA LYS A 66 -3.15 5.95 34.59
C LYS A 66 -3.16 4.50 34.09
N PRO A 67 -3.68 3.55 34.87
CA PRO A 67 -3.81 2.18 34.41
C PRO A 67 -4.82 2.09 33.27
N ASP A 68 -4.51 1.26 32.28
CA ASP A 68 -5.41 0.89 31.19
C ASP A 68 -5.07 -0.53 30.71
N ASN A 69 -5.90 -1.10 29.86
CA ASN A 69 -5.59 -2.33 29.17
C ASN A 69 -4.67 -2.03 27.98
N VAL A 70 -3.39 -2.30 28.14
CA VAL A 70 -2.36 -1.97 27.15
C VAL A 70 -1.52 -3.17 26.82
N GLY A 71 -1.10 -3.24 25.57
CA GLY A 71 -0.31 -4.33 25.02
C GLY A 71 0.96 -3.84 24.36
N ALA A 72 1.91 -4.75 24.17
CA ALA A 72 3.11 -4.48 23.41
C ALA A 72 2.78 -4.02 21.98
N PRO A 73 3.30 -2.86 21.52
CA PRO A 73 3.17 -2.44 20.14
C PRO A 73 3.98 -3.31 19.17
N LEU A 74 3.46 -3.47 17.97
CA LEU A 74 4.10 -4.09 16.80
C LEU A 74 3.74 -3.26 15.57
N ASP A 75 4.72 -2.71 14.88
CA ASP A 75 4.55 -1.94 13.66
C ASP A 75 5.20 -2.68 12.49
N LEU A 76 4.39 -2.98 11.48
CA LEU A 76 4.81 -3.65 10.25
C LEU A 76 4.70 -2.67 9.09
N ALA A 77 5.75 -2.57 8.28
CA ALA A 77 5.76 -1.71 7.11
C ALA A 77 5.71 -2.56 5.84
N PHE A 78 4.76 -2.28 4.97
CA PHE A 78 4.53 -3.01 3.72
C PHE A 78 4.91 -2.12 2.54
N THR A 79 5.88 -2.54 1.75
CA THR A 79 6.25 -1.85 0.51
C THR A 79 5.55 -2.52 -0.66
N PHE A 80 4.74 -1.75 -1.39
CA PHE A 80 4.09 -2.20 -2.61
C PHE A 80 4.75 -1.59 -3.84
N ASN A 81 4.99 -2.42 -4.85
CA ASN A 81 5.30 -1.96 -6.20
C ASN A 81 3.97 -1.69 -6.92
N VAL A 82 3.88 -0.50 -7.52
CA VAL A 82 2.72 -0.08 -8.32
C VAL A 82 3.17 0.23 -9.73
N GLU A 83 2.93 -0.72 -10.64
CA GLU A 83 3.33 -0.66 -12.04
C GLU A 83 2.22 -0.08 -12.91
N ASN A 84 2.55 0.95 -13.70
CA ASN A 84 1.63 1.53 -14.67
C ASN A 84 1.89 0.97 -16.09
N PRO A 85 1.06 0.05 -16.60
CA PRO A 85 1.23 -0.51 -17.94
C PRO A 85 0.76 0.44 -19.06
N ASN A 86 0.19 1.60 -18.72
CA ASN A 86 -0.42 2.50 -19.69
C ASN A 86 0.63 3.41 -20.36
N PRO A 87 0.39 3.84 -21.62
CA PRO A 87 1.26 4.80 -22.31
C PRO A 87 1.04 6.27 -21.88
N PHE A 88 0.36 6.49 -20.76
CA PHE A 88 0.07 7.79 -20.16
C PHE A 88 0.19 7.71 -18.63
N PRO A 89 0.45 8.84 -17.94
CA PRO A 89 0.57 8.85 -16.49
C PRO A 89 -0.77 8.53 -15.83
N VAL A 90 -0.72 7.79 -14.72
CA VAL A 90 -1.89 7.42 -13.92
C VAL A 90 -1.67 7.87 -12.48
N GLN A 91 -2.69 8.43 -11.85
CA GLN A 91 -2.64 8.88 -10.47
C GLN A 91 -3.21 7.80 -9.56
N MET A 92 -2.44 7.33 -8.58
CA MET A 92 -2.96 6.54 -7.47
C MET A 92 -3.57 7.49 -6.44
N GLU A 93 -4.83 7.26 -6.07
CA GLU A 93 -5.56 8.08 -5.10
C GLU A 93 -5.53 7.48 -3.70
N SER A 94 -5.64 6.15 -3.63
CA SER A 94 -5.63 5.42 -2.38
C SER A 94 -5.23 3.97 -2.59
N LEU A 95 -4.71 3.38 -1.52
CA LEU A 95 -4.44 1.94 -1.41
C LEU A 95 -4.92 1.51 -0.02
N LYS A 96 -5.69 0.43 0.05
CA LYS A 96 -6.19 -0.16 1.30
C LYS A 96 -6.05 -1.68 1.28
N PHE A 97 -5.88 -2.28 2.44
CA PHE A 97 -5.84 -3.74 2.59
C PHE A 97 -6.04 -4.15 4.05
N SER A 98 -6.43 -5.40 4.25
CA SER A 98 -6.47 -6.05 5.56
C SER A 98 -5.21 -6.86 5.80
N VAL A 99 -4.74 -6.88 7.04
CA VAL A 99 -3.59 -7.66 7.49
C VAL A 99 -4.07 -8.79 8.38
N LEU A 100 -3.68 -9.99 8.00
CA LEU A 100 -3.99 -11.23 8.68
C LEU A 100 -2.71 -11.81 9.28
N PHE A 101 -2.77 -12.19 10.55
CA PHE A 101 -1.77 -13.09 11.12
C PHE A 101 -2.34 -14.50 11.04
N GLU A 102 -1.67 -15.36 10.27
CA GLU A 102 -2.25 -16.62 9.79
C GLU A 102 -3.59 -16.36 9.05
N GLU A 103 -4.72 -16.74 9.63
CA GLU A 103 -6.07 -16.64 9.08
C GLU A 103 -6.96 -15.62 9.81
N PHE A 104 -6.37 -14.88 10.76
CA PHE A 104 -7.05 -13.93 11.62
C PHE A 104 -6.79 -12.52 11.13
N GLU A 105 -7.84 -11.87 10.63
CA GLU A 105 -7.79 -10.46 10.26
C GLU A 105 -7.73 -9.60 11.53
N LEU A 106 -6.66 -8.82 11.67
CA LEU A 106 -6.40 -8.03 12.87
C LEU A 106 -6.51 -6.53 12.66
N ASN A 107 -6.24 -6.05 11.44
CA ASN A 107 -6.27 -4.63 11.12
C ASN A 107 -6.56 -4.42 9.63
N THR A 108 -7.29 -3.36 9.30
CA THR A 108 -7.45 -2.85 7.93
C THR A 108 -6.82 -1.48 7.86
N VAL A 109 -5.84 -1.31 6.98
CA VAL A 109 -5.09 -0.07 6.83
C VAL A 109 -5.30 0.53 5.46
N SER A 110 -5.11 1.84 5.37
CA SER A 110 -5.17 2.56 4.11
C SER A 110 -4.21 3.73 4.09
N THR A 111 -3.74 4.06 2.88
CA THR A 111 -3.03 5.29 2.58
C THR A 111 -3.77 6.08 1.52
N HIS A 112 -3.71 7.41 1.66
CA HIS A 112 -4.22 8.39 0.70
C HIS A 112 -3.09 9.28 0.19
N ALA A 113 -1.84 8.79 0.23
CA ALA A 113 -0.68 9.48 -0.31
C ALA A 113 -0.73 9.45 -1.84
N THR A 114 -1.45 10.41 -2.40
CA THR A 114 -1.67 10.52 -3.84
C THR A 114 -0.35 10.70 -4.57
N GLN A 115 -0.15 9.92 -5.65
CA GLN A 115 1.06 10.02 -6.47
C GLN A 115 0.80 9.69 -7.93
N TRP A 116 1.51 10.38 -8.82
CA TRP A 116 1.51 10.09 -10.25
C TRP A 116 2.56 9.03 -10.56
N ILE A 117 2.14 8.02 -11.32
CA ILE A 117 2.99 6.94 -11.81
C ILE A 117 3.20 7.17 -13.30
N PRO A 118 4.43 7.45 -13.77
CA PRO A 118 4.70 7.71 -15.17
C PRO A 118 4.35 6.51 -16.08
N PRO A 119 4.21 6.74 -17.41
CA PRO A 119 3.93 5.67 -18.37
C PRO A 119 4.99 4.56 -18.33
N GLY A 120 4.57 3.30 -18.21
CA GLY A 120 5.47 2.15 -18.23
C GLY A 120 6.45 2.07 -17.05
N MET A 121 6.23 2.84 -15.99
CA MET A 121 7.10 2.90 -14.82
C MET A 121 6.42 2.31 -13.58
N THR A 122 7.24 2.02 -12.58
CA THR A 122 6.82 1.53 -11.26
C THR A 122 7.18 2.55 -10.20
N ASN A 123 6.23 2.88 -9.34
CA ASN A 123 6.50 3.58 -8.09
C ASN A 123 6.38 2.61 -6.90
N GLN A 124 6.96 3.00 -5.76
CA GLN A 124 6.79 2.30 -4.50
C GLN A 124 5.88 3.06 -3.54
N VAL A 125 5.09 2.30 -2.78
CA VAL A 125 4.21 2.80 -1.71
C VAL A 125 4.55 2.06 -0.44
N LEU A 126 5.04 2.77 0.57
CA LEU A 126 5.22 2.23 1.92
C LEU A 126 3.96 2.49 2.76
N VAL A 127 3.41 1.46 3.38
CA VAL A 127 2.25 1.58 4.29
C VAL A 127 2.56 0.92 5.62
N HIS A 128 2.48 1.69 6.70
CA HIS A 128 2.62 1.17 8.06
C HIS A 128 1.28 0.63 8.57
N ALA A 129 1.34 -0.55 9.19
CA ALA A 129 0.26 -1.15 9.93
C ALA A 129 0.67 -1.35 11.38
N HIS A 130 0.03 -0.59 12.25
CA HIS A 130 0.23 -0.65 13.69
C HIS A 130 -0.69 -1.69 14.32
N PHE A 131 -0.14 -2.46 15.23
CA PHE A 131 -0.83 -3.43 16.07
C PHE A 131 -0.39 -3.26 17.51
N ASP A 132 -1.25 -3.64 18.44
CA ASP A 132 -0.87 -3.90 19.81
C ASP A 132 -1.59 -5.15 20.32
N VAL A 133 -1.04 -5.77 21.38
CA VAL A 133 -1.61 -7.02 21.94
C VAL A 133 -3.07 -6.82 22.37
N ARG A 134 -3.46 -5.63 22.88
CA ARG A 134 -4.84 -5.37 23.30
C ARG A 134 -5.78 -5.27 22.10
N GLN A 135 -5.45 -4.49 21.08
CA GLN A 135 -6.26 -4.40 19.86
C GLN A 135 -6.43 -5.79 19.23
N SER A 136 -5.34 -6.53 19.09
CA SER A 136 -5.35 -7.87 18.47
C SER A 136 -6.14 -8.88 19.29
N LEU A 137 -6.07 -8.81 20.63
CA LEU A 137 -6.92 -9.60 21.51
C LEU A 137 -8.40 -9.32 21.28
N LEU A 138 -8.81 -8.06 21.13
CA LEU A 138 -10.21 -7.70 20.88
C LEU A 138 -10.70 -8.30 19.54
N SER A 139 -9.89 -8.22 18.48
CA SER A 139 -10.19 -8.86 17.20
C SER A 139 -10.39 -10.37 17.37
N LEU A 140 -9.47 -11.05 18.07
CA LEU A 140 -9.56 -12.49 18.34
C LEU A 140 -10.80 -12.89 19.14
N LEU A 141 -11.19 -12.10 20.13
CA LEU A 141 -12.34 -12.41 20.98
C LEU A 141 -13.68 -12.20 20.28
N VAL A 142 -13.76 -11.27 19.32
CA VAL A 142 -15.01 -10.97 18.59
C VAL A 142 -15.15 -11.84 17.35
N THR A 143 -14.13 -11.88 16.49
CA THR A 143 -14.22 -12.50 15.16
C THR A 143 -13.46 -13.83 15.05
N GLY A 144 -12.48 -14.07 15.93
CA GLY A 144 -11.60 -15.25 15.90
C GLY A 144 -12.00 -16.41 16.80
N GLY A 145 -12.95 -16.25 17.72
CA GLY A 145 -13.21 -17.20 18.80
C GLY A 145 -13.55 -18.63 18.35
N PHE A 146 -14.32 -18.80 17.28
CA PHE A 146 -14.63 -20.13 16.73
C PHE A 146 -13.42 -20.77 16.05
N LYS A 147 -12.69 -20.03 15.22
CA LYS A 147 -11.46 -20.48 14.57
C LYS A 147 -10.39 -20.89 15.58
N LEU A 148 -10.23 -20.13 16.67
CA LEU A 148 -9.31 -20.48 17.77
C LEU A 148 -9.67 -21.84 18.39
N LYS A 149 -10.97 -22.11 18.60
CA LYS A 149 -11.44 -23.41 19.13
C LYS A 149 -11.18 -24.55 18.14
N GLU A 150 -11.46 -24.34 16.86
CA GLU A 150 -11.20 -25.33 15.80
C GLU A 150 -9.71 -25.69 15.72
N LYS A 151 -8.82 -24.70 15.89
CA LYS A 151 -7.36 -24.90 15.97
C LYS A 151 -6.88 -25.47 17.30
N GLY A 152 -7.75 -25.67 18.29
CA GLY A 152 -7.35 -26.15 19.62
C GLY A 152 -6.42 -25.20 20.37
N THR A 153 -6.50 -23.89 20.10
CA THR A 153 -5.67 -22.85 20.74
C THR A 153 -6.54 -21.82 21.47
N ASN A 154 -5.91 -20.81 22.07
CA ASN A 154 -6.58 -19.67 22.69
C ASN A 154 -5.93 -18.35 22.28
N ALA A 155 -6.62 -17.24 22.55
CA ALA A 155 -6.16 -15.93 22.11
C ALA A 155 -4.76 -15.56 22.63
N TRP A 156 -4.45 -15.88 23.89
CA TRP A 156 -3.15 -15.57 24.48
C TRP A 156 -2.01 -16.38 23.86
N ALA A 157 -2.23 -17.66 23.59
CA ALA A 157 -1.26 -18.50 22.90
C ALA A 157 -1.01 -18.03 21.47
N ALA A 158 -2.06 -17.59 20.76
CA ALA A 158 -1.92 -17.01 19.42
C ALA A 158 -1.13 -15.69 19.46
N LEU A 159 -1.49 -14.78 20.37
CA LEU A 159 -0.80 -13.49 20.53
C LEU A 159 0.67 -13.66 20.89
N GLU A 160 1.01 -14.57 21.81
CA GLU A 160 2.39 -14.87 22.19
C GLU A 160 3.19 -15.39 21.00
N LYS A 161 2.62 -16.34 20.24
CA LYS A 161 3.24 -16.86 19.01
C LYS A 161 3.53 -15.73 18.02
N TRP A 162 2.57 -14.84 17.78
CA TRP A 162 2.73 -13.78 16.79
C TRP A 162 3.74 -12.72 17.23
N TRP A 163 3.69 -12.27 18.49
CA TRP A 163 4.61 -11.24 19.00
C TRP A 163 6.05 -11.73 19.16
N THR A 164 6.26 -13.04 19.32
CA THR A 164 7.61 -13.62 19.40
C THR A 164 8.12 -14.10 18.03
N GLY A 165 7.23 -14.54 17.15
CA GLY A 165 7.59 -15.11 15.85
C GLY A 165 7.67 -14.10 14.69
N ILE A 166 6.74 -13.14 14.59
CA ILE A 166 6.73 -12.16 13.48
C ILE A 166 8.01 -11.30 13.45
N PRO A 167 8.55 -10.80 14.59
CA PRO A 167 9.82 -10.07 14.57
C PRO A 167 11.00 -10.88 14.02
N ASN A 168 10.89 -12.21 14.06
CA ASN A 168 11.88 -13.15 13.54
C ASN A 168 11.47 -13.76 12.18
N TYR A 169 10.38 -13.28 11.57
CA TYR A 169 9.83 -13.78 10.30
C TYR A 169 9.46 -15.28 10.33
N GLU A 170 9.09 -15.81 11.49
CA GLU A 170 8.71 -17.22 11.65
C GLU A 170 7.21 -17.48 11.43
N VAL A 171 6.42 -16.40 11.37
CA VAL A 171 4.97 -16.45 11.19
C VAL A 171 4.61 -15.67 9.93
N PRO A 172 3.98 -16.30 8.92
CA PRO A 172 3.50 -15.61 7.75
C PRO A 172 2.40 -14.61 8.07
N VAL A 173 2.52 -13.44 7.46
CA VAL A 173 1.57 -12.32 7.51
C VAL A 173 0.96 -12.16 6.13
N THR A 174 -0.37 -12.14 6.06
CA THR A 174 -1.11 -12.07 4.80
C THR A 174 -1.77 -10.72 4.63
N VAL A 175 -1.53 -10.09 3.50
CA VAL A 175 -2.29 -8.98 2.95
C VAL A 175 -3.48 -9.54 2.18
N SER A 176 -4.69 -9.20 2.60
CA SER A 176 -5.94 -9.68 1.98
C SER A 176 -6.88 -8.51 1.66
N GLY A 177 -7.76 -8.72 0.68
CA GLY A 177 -8.75 -7.72 0.26
C GLY A 177 -8.13 -6.39 -0.20
N GLY A 178 -6.90 -6.45 -0.73
CA GLY A 178 -6.18 -5.28 -1.19
C GLY A 178 -6.89 -4.60 -2.35
N ALA A 179 -7.02 -3.28 -2.29
CA ALA A 179 -7.62 -2.47 -3.34
C ALA A 179 -6.90 -1.12 -3.46
N ALA A 180 -6.46 -0.79 -4.67
CA ALA A 180 -5.90 0.52 -5.01
C ALA A 180 -6.75 1.21 -6.08
N VAL A 181 -7.00 2.51 -5.89
CA VAL A 181 -7.84 3.32 -6.78
C VAL A 181 -6.95 4.20 -7.64
N PHE A 182 -7.17 4.15 -8.95
CA PHE A 182 -6.38 4.85 -9.95
C PHE A 182 -7.24 5.75 -10.82
N LYS A 183 -6.70 6.92 -11.17
CA LYS A 183 -7.32 7.91 -12.05
C LYS A 183 -6.45 8.24 -13.24
N ALA A 184 -7.09 8.37 -14.40
CA ALA A 184 -6.53 8.99 -15.59
C ALA A 184 -7.61 9.89 -16.20
N ASP A 185 -7.39 11.20 -16.17
CA ASP A 185 -8.44 12.21 -16.40
C ASP A 185 -9.68 11.95 -15.52
N SER A 186 -10.87 11.77 -16.13
CA SER A 186 -12.13 11.47 -15.44
C SER A 186 -12.38 9.98 -15.23
N LEU A 187 -11.48 9.12 -15.71
CA LEU A 187 -11.65 7.66 -15.65
C LEU A 187 -11.11 7.11 -14.34
N VAL A 188 -11.75 6.06 -13.83
CA VAL A 188 -11.36 5.39 -12.59
C VAL A 188 -11.20 3.90 -12.85
N LYS A 189 -10.10 3.32 -12.34
CA LYS A 189 -9.90 1.87 -12.27
C LYS A 189 -9.52 1.48 -10.84
N VAL A 190 -9.88 0.26 -10.48
CA VAL A 190 -9.49 -0.33 -9.20
C VAL A 190 -8.67 -1.58 -9.51
N SER A 191 -7.52 -1.70 -8.85
CA SER A 191 -6.70 -2.89 -8.88
C SER A 191 -6.82 -3.62 -7.56
N THR A 192 -7.07 -4.91 -7.63
CA THR A 192 -7.16 -5.78 -6.44
C THR A 192 -5.87 -6.58 -6.29
N PHE A 193 -5.46 -6.84 -5.06
CA PHE A 193 -4.25 -7.58 -4.77
C PHE A 193 -4.34 -8.34 -3.44
N GLU A 194 -3.55 -9.39 -3.33
CA GLU A 194 -3.33 -10.19 -2.12
C GLU A 194 -1.87 -10.68 -2.13
N ALA A 195 -1.30 -10.90 -0.95
CA ALA A 195 0.07 -11.39 -0.81
C ALA A 195 0.28 -11.98 0.58
N THR A 196 1.28 -12.84 0.74
CA THR A 196 1.73 -13.35 2.04
C THR A 196 3.24 -13.18 2.15
N PHE A 197 3.73 -12.87 3.34
CA PHE A 197 5.16 -12.67 3.63
C PHE A 197 5.51 -13.10 5.07
N PRO A 198 6.70 -13.69 5.32
CA PRO A 198 7.56 -14.29 4.29
C PRO A 198 6.90 -15.51 3.65
#